data_AF-A0A2T0RAH2-F1
#
_entry.id   AF-A0A2T0RAH2-F1
#
_cell.length_a   1.000
_cell.length_b   1.000
_cell.length_c   1.000
_cell.angle_alpha   90.00
_cell.angle_beta   90.00
_cell.angle_gamma   90.00
#
_symmetry.space_group_name_H-M   'P 1'
#
loop_
_entity.id
_entity.type
_entity.pdbx_description
1 polymer ?
#
loop_
_entity_poly.entity_id
_entity_poly.type
_entity_poly.pdbx_seq_one_letter_code
_entity_poly.pdbx_strand_id
1 'polypeptide(L)'
;MDLDLDVPVWAWVGLGAVIVVMLAIDLLAHRGAHVIKFKEAAIWSAVWVAIALVFGGIVFWAYGAEAGTAYTTAWLLEKSLSVDNLFVFALIFGYFKVPREYQHRVLFFGVFGALIFRGIFLGVGVAVVERFTVILFAFGAVLLWSAWKMLKDDDEDMDPSTNIGVRMLKKIVPLKDEYHGQKFFIKEAGKRYGTPLLAVVAAIEAADLIFAVDSVPAVLAVSDEAFIVYSSNAFAILGLRSLFFLLSGLLERFHLLSKALAFILAFIGVKLFFQAGHEVISPTIPHIPTWISLSVIVVSLTLAIVLSLRRPAPPAEVEPGTGTDATTDVGTDTTTDVGTDTTTDVGTDTTTDVGTDTTTDARH
;
A
#
# COMPACT_ATOMS: atom_id res chain seq x y z
N MET A 1 -22.12 -22.73 15.05
CA MET A 1 -22.86 -22.44 16.29
C MET A 1 -24.11 -21.74 15.82
N ASP A 2 -25.29 -22.30 16.10
CA ASP A 2 -26.56 -21.71 15.67
C ASP A 2 -26.90 -20.52 16.57
N LEU A 3 -26.22 -19.39 16.32
CA LEU A 3 -26.51 -18.09 16.93
C LEU A 3 -27.66 -17.44 16.17
N ASP A 4 -28.79 -17.23 16.84
CA ASP A 4 -29.93 -16.45 16.32
C ASP A 4 -30.06 -15.18 17.15
N LEU A 5 -29.46 -14.07 16.67
CA LEU A 5 -29.56 -12.79 17.34
C LEU A 5 -30.70 -11.95 16.75
N ASP A 6 -31.66 -11.56 17.58
CA ASP A 6 -32.62 -10.50 17.21
C ASP A 6 -31.92 -9.14 17.28
N VAL A 7 -31.18 -8.80 16.23
CA VAL A 7 -30.44 -7.55 16.14
C VAL A 7 -31.37 -6.43 15.67
N PRO A 8 -31.67 -5.44 16.52
CA PRO A 8 -32.59 -4.38 16.16
C PRO A 8 -31.97 -3.46 15.10
N VAL A 9 -32.82 -2.87 14.25
CA VAL A 9 -32.41 -1.98 13.14
C VAL A 9 -31.48 -0.85 13.61
N TRP A 10 -31.68 -0.32 14.82
CA TRP A 10 -30.82 0.73 15.36
C TRP A 10 -29.37 0.29 15.56
N ALA A 11 -29.11 -0.99 15.82
CA ALA A 11 -27.75 -1.52 15.96
C ALA A 11 -27.03 -1.57 14.61
N TRP A 12 -27.75 -1.93 13.55
CA TRP A 12 -27.26 -1.84 12.16
C TRP A 12 -26.97 -0.40 11.75
N VAL A 13 -27.88 0.52 12.05
CA VAL A 13 -27.68 1.97 11.79
C VAL A 13 -26.49 2.49 12.59
N GLY A 14 -26.35 2.08 13.85
CA GLY A 14 -25.23 2.42 14.71
C GLY A 14 -23.89 1.92 14.16
N LEU A 15 -23.83 0.65 13.73
CA LEU A 15 -22.65 0.07 13.08
C LEU A 15 -22.28 0.84 11.81
N GLY A 16 -23.25 1.11 10.94
CA GLY A 16 -23.03 1.90 9.72
C GLY A 16 -22.51 3.31 10.03
N ALA A 17 -23.06 3.97 11.04
CA ALA A 17 -22.59 5.28 11.49
C ALA A 17 -21.14 5.22 12.00
N VAL A 18 -20.80 4.20 12.81
CA VAL A 18 -19.43 3.99 13.31
C VAL A 18 -18.46 3.78 12.15
N ILE A 19 -18.79 2.92 11.19
CA ILE A 19 -17.99 2.68 9.99
C ILE A 19 -17.77 3.97 9.19
N VAL A 20 -18.83 4.75 8.95
CA VAL A 20 -18.74 6.02 8.21
C VAL A 20 -17.85 7.02 8.95
N VAL A 21 -18.01 7.14 10.28
CA VAL A 21 -17.15 7.99 11.11
C VAL A 21 -15.70 7.52 11.05
N MET A 22 -15.45 6.21 11.13
CA MET A 22 -14.11 5.63 11.02
C MET A 22 -13.47 5.94 9.66
N LEU A 23 -14.20 5.74 8.55
CA LEU A 23 -13.73 6.10 7.22
C LEU A 23 -13.50 7.62 7.08
N ALA A 24 -14.35 8.44 7.69
CA ALA A 24 -14.18 9.89 7.69
C ALA A 24 -12.92 10.30 8.47
N ILE A 25 -12.67 9.71 9.65
CA ILE A 25 -11.46 9.92 10.45
C ILE A 25 -10.22 9.49 9.65
N ASP A 26 -10.27 8.33 9.02
CA ASP A 26 -9.20 7.79 8.19
C ASP A 26 -8.81 8.78 7.08
N LEU A 27 -9.83 9.27 6.35
CA LEU A 27 -9.69 10.25 5.28
C LEU A 27 -9.18 11.60 5.80
N LEU A 28 -9.71 12.07 6.94
CA LEU A 28 -9.38 13.35 7.57
C LEU A 28 -7.93 13.39 8.10
N ALA A 29 -7.52 12.34 8.79
CA ALA A 29 -6.19 12.23 9.38
C ALA A 29 -5.08 12.21 8.32
N HIS A 30 -5.39 11.78 7.09
CA HIS A 30 -4.40 11.58 6.03
C HIS A 30 -4.74 12.34 4.74
N ARG A 31 -5.40 13.52 4.86
CA ARG A 31 -5.74 14.37 3.71
C ARG A 31 -4.52 14.87 2.93
N GLY A 32 -3.37 15.00 3.58
CA GLY A 32 -2.12 15.40 2.94
C GLY A 32 -1.43 14.24 2.25
N ALA A 33 -0.93 14.46 1.03
CA ALA A 33 -0.11 13.52 0.28
C ALA A 33 1.29 13.40 0.91
N HIS A 34 1.37 12.82 2.10
CA HIS A 34 2.61 12.55 2.80
C HIS A 34 2.85 11.04 2.87
N VAL A 35 4.11 10.63 2.84
CA VAL A 35 4.49 9.23 3.01
C VAL A 35 4.36 8.89 4.49
N ILE A 36 3.48 7.94 4.81
CA ILE A 36 3.25 7.48 6.18
C ILE A 36 4.51 6.79 6.69
N LYS A 37 5.04 7.26 7.82
CA LYS A 37 6.23 6.66 8.44
C LYS A 37 5.86 5.36 9.15
N PHE A 38 6.80 4.41 9.26
CA PHE A 38 6.58 3.13 9.94
C PHE A 38 6.01 3.26 11.36
N LYS A 39 6.53 4.20 12.18
CA LYS A 39 6.01 4.43 13.55
C LYS A 39 4.56 4.91 13.56
N GLU A 40 4.21 5.77 12.63
CA GLU A 40 2.85 6.29 12.48
C GLU A 40 1.90 5.18 12.02
N ALA A 41 2.30 4.37 11.04
CA ALA A 41 1.55 3.19 10.61
C ALA A 41 1.31 2.19 11.74
N ALA A 42 2.31 1.96 12.60
CA ALA A 42 2.20 1.08 13.76
C ALA A 42 1.19 1.59 14.79
N ILE A 43 1.23 2.89 15.10
CA ILE A 43 0.27 3.53 16.03
C ILE A 43 -1.15 3.42 15.47
N TRP A 44 -1.36 3.78 14.20
CA TRP A 44 -2.66 3.64 13.56
C TRP A 44 -3.15 2.19 13.55
N SER A 45 -2.26 1.24 13.26
CA SER A 45 -2.60 -0.19 13.30
C SER A 45 -3.07 -0.63 14.69
N ALA A 46 -2.37 -0.20 15.74
CA ALA A 46 -2.77 -0.46 17.12
C ALA A 46 -4.11 0.17 17.48
N VAL A 47 -4.38 1.40 17.01
CA VAL A 47 -5.68 2.08 17.20
C VAL A 47 -6.81 1.29 16.56
N TRP A 48 -6.65 0.84 15.30
CA TRP A 48 -7.67 0.05 14.62
C TRP A 48 -7.94 -1.29 15.31
N VAL A 49 -6.89 -1.97 15.77
CA VAL A 49 -7.02 -3.21 16.55
C VAL A 49 -7.74 -2.95 17.87
N ALA A 50 -7.39 -1.88 18.59
CA ALA A 50 -8.04 -1.52 19.85
C ALA A 50 -9.54 -1.24 19.66
N ILE A 51 -9.91 -0.49 18.62
CA ILE A 51 -11.32 -0.21 18.30
C ILE A 51 -12.09 -1.51 18.02
N ALA A 52 -11.50 -2.43 17.24
CA ALA A 52 -12.13 -3.71 16.93
C ALA A 52 -12.34 -4.58 18.19
N LEU A 53 -11.37 -4.58 19.12
CA LEU A 53 -11.47 -5.28 20.40
C LEU A 53 -12.51 -4.63 21.33
N VAL A 54 -12.58 -3.30 21.36
CA VAL A 54 -13.63 -2.57 22.11
C VAL A 54 -15.01 -2.94 21.59
N PHE A 55 -15.20 -2.97 20.26
CA PHE A 55 -16.47 -3.42 19.69
C PHE A 55 -16.77 -4.88 20.05
N GLY A 56 -15.78 -5.78 20.03
CA GLY A 56 -15.95 -7.15 20.50
C GLY A 56 -16.37 -7.25 21.97
N GLY A 57 -15.82 -6.38 22.83
CA GLY A 57 -16.27 -6.25 24.22
C GLY A 57 -17.70 -5.74 24.34
N ILE A 58 -18.13 -4.82 23.47
CA ILE A 58 -19.52 -4.35 23.41
C ILE A 58 -20.45 -5.50 22.99
N VAL A 59 -20.08 -6.28 21.97
CA VAL A 59 -20.85 -7.46 21.55
C VAL A 59 -20.94 -8.48 22.67
N PHE A 60 -19.82 -8.77 23.35
CA PHE A 60 -19.78 -9.67 24.50
C PHE A 60 -20.74 -9.23 25.62
N TRP A 61 -20.76 -7.93 25.93
CA TRP A 61 -21.61 -7.39 26.98
C TRP A 61 -23.09 -7.32 26.58
N ALA A 62 -23.39 -6.94 25.34
CA ALA A 62 -24.77 -6.72 24.87
C ALA A 62 -25.48 -8.01 24.43
N TYR A 63 -24.75 -8.94 23.80
CA TYR A 63 -25.30 -10.16 23.19
C TYR A 63 -24.75 -11.44 23.83
N GLY A 64 -23.92 -11.33 24.86
CA GLY A 64 -23.41 -12.45 25.64
C GLY A 64 -22.09 -13.05 25.14
N ALA A 65 -21.58 -14.01 25.91
CA ALA A 65 -20.24 -14.56 25.71
C ALA A 65 -20.07 -15.31 24.39
N GLU A 66 -21.12 -16.00 23.93
CA GLU A 66 -21.09 -16.76 22.68
C GLU A 66 -20.95 -15.82 21.47
N ALA A 67 -21.77 -14.77 21.40
CA ALA A 67 -21.71 -13.75 20.35
C ALA A 67 -20.36 -12.99 20.36
N GLY A 68 -19.87 -12.62 21.54
CA GLY A 68 -18.56 -11.96 21.67
C GLY A 68 -17.40 -12.84 21.22
N THR A 69 -17.47 -14.14 21.51
CA THR A 69 -16.47 -15.13 21.07
C THR A 69 -16.54 -15.36 19.56
N ALA A 70 -17.75 -15.49 19.00
CA ALA A 70 -17.98 -15.62 17.57
C ALA A 70 -17.45 -14.40 16.81
N TYR A 71 -17.78 -13.18 17.25
CA TYR A 71 -17.24 -11.95 16.68
C TYR A 71 -15.71 -11.92 16.74
N THR A 72 -15.12 -12.20 17.90
CA THR A 72 -13.66 -12.08 18.07
C THR A 72 -12.94 -13.13 17.22
N THR A 73 -13.49 -14.34 17.14
CA THR A 73 -12.95 -15.43 16.30
C THR A 73 -13.05 -15.08 14.82
N ALA A 74 -14.23 -14.63 14.38
CA ALA A 74 -14.47 -14.20 13.00
C ALA A 74 -13.57 -13.01 12.62
N TRP A 75 -13.40 -12.04 13.52
CA TRP A 75 -12.55 -10.87 13.33
C TRP A 75 -11.08 -11.27 13.23
N LEU A 76 -10.58 -12.15 14.11
CA LEU A 76 -9.20 -12.64 14.05
C LEU A 76 -8.94 -13.44 12.77
N LEU A 77 -9.89 -14.29 12.37
CA LEU A 77 -9.83 -15.07 11.14
C LEU A 77 -9.73 -14.15 9.92
N GLU A 78 -10.65 -13.19 9.80
CA GLU A 78 -10.65 -12.21 8.72
C GLU A 78 -9.43 -11.29 8.76
N LYS A 79 -8.98 -10.88 9.97
CA LYS A 79 -7.80 -10.05 10.12
C LYS A 79 -6.56 -10.77 9.60
N SER A 80 -6.42 -12.06 9.94
CA SER A 80 -5.31 -12.89 9.49
C SER A 80 -5.34 -13.07 7.97
N LEU A 81 -6.49 -13.42 7.40
CA LEU A 81 -6.68 -13.54 5.95
C LEU A 81 -6.39 -12.22 5.21
N SER A 82 -6.78 -11.08 5.78
CA SER A 82 -6.51 -9.76 5.19
C SER A 82 -5.02 -9.41 5.14
N VAL A 83 -4.18 -10.00 6.00
CA VAL A 83 -2.73 -9.81 5.96
C VAL A 83 -2.14 -10.47 4.71
N ASP A 84 -2.63 -11.67 4.35
CA ASP A 84 -2.23 -12.35 3.11
C ASP A 84 -2.56 -11.49 1.88
N ASN A 85 -3.69 -10.76 1.90
CA ASN A 85 -4.10 -9.87 0.82
C ASN A 85 -3.13 -8.68 0.62
N LEU A 86 -2.43 -8.24 1.68
CA LEU A 86 -1.50 -7.11 1.60
C LEU A 86 -0.32 -7.37 0.67
N PHE A 87 0.11 -8.62 0.54
CA PHE A 87 1.20 -8.98 -0.38
C PHE A 87 0.78 -8.83 -1.83
N VAL A 88 -0.45 -9.20 -2.14
CA VAL A 88 -1.03 -8.97 -3.46
C VAL A 88 -1.19 -7.48 -3.73
N PHE A 89 -1.55 -6.68 -2.73
CA PHE A 89 -1.62 -5.23 -2.90
C PHE A 89 -0.24 -4.63 -3.17
N ALA A 90 0.79 -5.07 -2.46
CA ALA A 90 2.18 -4.67 -2.70
C ALA A 90 2.63 -5.04 -4.12
N LEU A 91 2.26 -6.22 -4.62
CA LEU A 91 2.52 -6.61 -6.01
C LEU A 91 1.80 -5.69 -6.99
N ILE A 92 0.50 -5.44 -6.81
CA ILE A 92 -0.26 -4.56 -7.70
C ILE A 92 0.41 -3.16 -7.73
N PHE A 93 0.79 -2.62 -6.58
CA PHE A 93 1.48 -1.34 -6.53
C PHE A 93 2.86 -1.35 -7.20
N GLY A 94 3.64 -2.41 -7.01
CA GLY A 94 4.93 -2.58 -7.69
C GLY A 94 4.78 -2.71 -9.20
N TYR A 95 3.82 -3.52 -9.65
CA TYR A 95 3.51 -3.78 -11.06
C TYR A 95 3.08 -2.52 -11.80
N PHE A 96 2.21 -1.73 -11.19
CA PHE A 96 1.76 -0.46 -11.77
C PHE A 96 2.73 0.69 -11.49
N LYS A 97 3.86 0.45 -10.80
CA LYS A 97 4.83 1.47 -10.36
C LYS A 97 4.12 2.66 -9.68
N VAL A 98 3.17 2.37 -8.78
CA VAL A 98 2.31 3.39 -8.16
C VAL A 98 3.12 4.25 -7.19
N PRO A 99 3.21 5.57 -7.40
CA PRO A 99 3.89 6.47 -6.47
C PRO A 99 3.31 6.34 -5.06
N ARG A 100 4.19 6.31 -4.05
CA ARG A 100 3.82 6.05 -2.64
C ARG A 100 2.79 7.04 -2.09
N GLU A 101 2.85 8.29 -2.54
CA GLU A 101 1.89 9.35 -2.20
C GLU A 101 0.46 9.07 -2.68
N TYR A 102 0.27 8.19 -3.67
CA TYR A 102 -1.05 7.82 -4.19
C TYR A 102 -1.56 6.49 -3.66
N GLN A 103 -0.68 5.61 -3.17
CA GLN A 103 -1.04 4.31 -2.60
C GLN A 103 -2.10 4.45 -1.49
N HIS A 104 -1.97 5.50 -0.66
CA HIS A 104 -2.94 5.81 0.39
C HIS A 104 -4.36 5.95 -0.16
N ARG A 105 -4.51 6.74 -1.22
CA ARG A 105 -5.80 7.02 -1.84
C ARG A 105 -6.38 5.76 -2.47
N VAL A 106 -5.54 4.97 -3.16
CA VAL A 106 -5.99 3.71 -3.74
C VAL A 106 -6.49 2.76 -2.65
N LEU A 107 -5.74 2.60 -1.55
CA LEU A 107 -6.14 1.74 -0.42
C LEU A 107 -7.44 2.21 0.24
N PHE A 108 -7.65 3.52 0.39
CA PHE A 108 -8.90 4.05 0.94
C PHE A 108 -10.10 3.63 0.09
N PHE A 109 -10.02 3.84 -1.22
CA PHE A 109 -11.11 3.43 -2.13
C PHE A 109 -11.24 1.91 -2.20
N GLY A 110 -10.11 1.18 -2.14
CA GLY A 110 -10.04 -0.28 -2.06
C GLY A 110 -10.74 -0.86 -0.82
N VAL A 111 -10.54 -0.27 0.36
CA VAL A 111 -11.20 -0.70 1.60
C VAL A 111 -12.69 -0.35 1.57
N PHE A 112 -13.03 0.83 1.03
CA PHE A 112 -14.42 1.26 0.90
C PHE A 112 -15.21 0.36 -0.04
N GLY A 113 -14.69 0.04 -1.23
CA GLY A 113 -15.36 -0.86 -2.16
C GLY A 113 -15.38 -2.30 -1.64
N ALA A 114 -14.29 -2.79 -1.03
CA ALA A 114 -14.26 -4.10 -0.38
C ALA A 114 -15.37 -4.25 0.66
N LEU A 115 -15.61 -3.23 1.49
CA LEU A 115 -16.69 -3.26 2.48
C LEU A 115 -18.08 -3.37 1.84
N ILE A 116 -18.30 -2.68 0.71
CA ILE A 116 -19.55 -2.74 -0.03
C ILE A 116 -19.71 -4.13 -0.67
N PHE A 117 -18.70 -4.59 -1.41
CA PHE A 117 -18.77 -5.89 -2.09
C PHE A 117 -18.88 -7.05 -1.11
N ARG A 118 -18.21 -6.99 0.04
CA ARG A 118 -18.37 -7.98 1.11
C ARG A 118 -19.78 -7.94 1.69
N GLY A 119 -20.37 -6.76 1.90
CA GLY A 119 -21.78 -6.65 2.30
C GLY A 119 -22.73 -7.30 1.29
N ILE A 120 -22.49 -7.08 -0.01
CA ILE A 120 -23.26 -7.72 -1.08
C ILE A 120 -23.06 -9.24 -1.06
N PHE A 121 -21.82 -9.74 -0.98
CA PHE A 121 -21.54 -11.17 -0.96
C PHE A 121 -22.11 -11.88 0.26
N LEU A 122 -22.04 -11.27 1.43
CA LEU A 122 -22.64 -11.82 2.65
C LEU A 122 -24.17 -11.85 2.54
N GLY A 123 -24.78 -10.80 1.97
CA GLY A 123 -26.23 -10.75 1.76
C GLY A 123 -26.75 -11.74 0.71
N VAL A 124 -25.99 -12.00 -0.34
CA VAL A 124 -26.36 -12.97 -1.39
C VAL A 124 -25.96 -14.41 -1.01
N GLY A 125 -24.98 -14.58 -0.11
CA GLY A 125 -24.50 -15.86 0.39
C GLY A 125 -23.45 -16.54 -0.51
N VAL A 126 -22.98 -17.71 -0.05
CA VAL A 126 -21.88 -18.49 -0.67
C VAL A 126 -22.21 -18.99 -2.09
N ALA A 127 -23.50 -19.04 -2.47
CA ALA A 127 -23.92 -19.53 -3.79
C ALA A 127 -23.35 -18.72 -4.98
N VAL A 128 -22.92 -17.47 -4.76
CA VAL A 128 -22.25 -16.65 -5.78
C VAL A 128 -20.78 -17.00 -5.90
N VAL A 129 -20.15 -17.40 -4.80
CA VAL A 129 -18.71 -17.63 -4.66
C VAL A 129 -18.22 -18.78 -5.54
N GLU A 130 -18.99 -19.88 -5.62
CA GLU A 130 -18.66 -21.06 -6.42
C GLU A 130 -18.53 -20.78 -7.93
N ARG A 131 -19.08 -19.66 -8.42
CA ARG A 131 -19.01 -19.28 -9.85
C ARG A 131 -17.71 -18.57 -10.22
N PHE A 132 -16.93 -18.10 -9.25
CA PHE A 132 -15.70 -17.33 -9.48
C PHE A 132 -14.43 -18.20 -9.46
N THR A 133 -14.55 -19.51 -9.23
CA THR A 133 -13.42 -20.42 -9.07
C THR A 133 -12.48 -20.46 -10.28
N VAL A 134 -12.99 -20.32 -11.50
CA VAL A 134 -12.15 -20.27 -12.72
C VAL A 134 -11.24 -19.04 -12.74
N ILE A 135 -11.65 -17.94 -12.11
CA ILE A 135 -10.86 -16.71 -12.04
C ILE A 135 -9.64 -16.88 -11.13
N LEU A 136 -9.70 -17.78 -10.13
CA LEU A 136 -8.55 -18.13 -9.28
C LEU A 136 -7.38 -18.69 -10.10
N PHE A 137 -7.65 -19.50 -11.14
CA PHE A 137 -6.60 -20.00 -12.03
C PHE A 137 -5.90 -18.87 -12.79
N ALA A 138 -6.67 -17.92 -13.33
CA ALA A 138 -6.12 -16.76 -14.03
C ALA A 138 -5.26 -15.90 -13.10
N PHE A 139 -5.74 -15.65 -11.88
CA PHE A 139 -5.02 -14.86 -10.88
C PHE A 139 -3.75 -15.58 -10.41
N GLY A 140 -3.85 -16.88 -10.09
CA GLY A 140 -2.70 -17.72 -9.74
C GLY A 140 -1.63 -17.70 -10.82
N ALA A 141 -2.01 -17.78 -12.10
CA ALA A 141 -1.07 -17.70 -13.22
C ALA A 141 -0.32 -16.35 -13.27
N VAL A 142 -1.04 -15.24 -13.05
CA VAL A 142 -0.45 -13.90 -12.99
C VAL A 142 0.52 -13.78 -11.81
N LEU A 143 0.19 -14.33 -10.64
CA LEU A 143 1.08 -14.32 -9.46
C LEU A 143 2.35 -15.13 -9.69
N LEU A 144 2.24 -16.35 -10.25
CA LEU A 144 3.40 -17.19 -10.58
C LEU A 144 4.32 -16.51 -11.60
N TRP A 145 3.73 -15.90 -12.64
CA TRP A 145 4.47 -15.14 -13.63
C TRP A 145 5.19 -13.94 -13.02
N SER A 146 4.52 -13.21 -12.13
CA SER A 146 5.09 -12.05 -11.44
C SER A 146 6.24 -12.45 -10.51
N ALA A 147 6.07 -13.53 -9.74
CA ALA A 147 7.11 -14.09 -8.89
C ALA A 147 8.35 -14.50 -9.70
N TRP A 148 8.15 -15.19 -10.82
CA TRP A 148 9.23 -15.62 -11.70
C TRP A 148 9.98 -14.42 -12.31
N LYS A 149 9.26 -13.41 -12.78
CA LYS A 149 9.86 -12.19 -13.33
C LYS A 149 10.70 -11.47 -12.26
N MET A 150 10.17 -11.33 -11.05
CA MET A 150 10.83 -10.65 -9.93
C MET A 150 12.08 -11.38 -9.41
N LEU A 151 12.23 -12.68 -9.68
CA LEU A 151 13.44 -13.45 -9.38
C LEU A 151 14.52 -13.35 -10.48
N LYS A 152 14.12 -12.95 -11.70
CA LYS A 152 14.98 -12.95 -12.88
C LYS A 152 15.60 -11.59 -13.16
N ASP A 153 14.87 -10.52 -12.86
CA ASP A 153 15.35 -9.15 -12.99
C ASP A 153 15.86 -8.70 -11.61
N ASP A 154 17.20 -8.70 -11.39
CA ASP A 154 17.83 -8.38 -10.09
C ASP A 154 17.95 -6.86 -9.83
N ASP A 155 17.55 -6.01 -10.79
CA ASP A 155 17.37 -4.57 -10.61
C ASP A 155 16.30 -4.02 -11.56
N GLU A 156 15.50 -3.11 -11.00
CA GLU A 156 14.64 -2.11 -11.66
C GLU A 156 14.26 -2.34 -13.14
N ASP A 157 13.16 -3.06 -13.41
CA ASP A 157 12.14 -2.60 -14.37
C ASP A 157 10.92 -3.52 -14.48
N MET A 158 9.93 -3.32 -13.60
CA MET A 158 8.56 -3.69 -13.94
C MET A 158 8.03 -2.72 -15.01
N ASP A 159 8.35 -2.95 -16.30
CA ASP A 159 7.69 -2.23 -17.40
C ASP A 159 6.18 -2.56 -17.42
N PRO A 160 5.29 -1.59 -17.11
CA PRO A 160 3.84 -1.81 -17.05
C PRO A 160 3.19 -1.91 -18.44
N SER A 161 3.93 -1.61 -19.51
CA SER A 161 3.37 -1.44 -20.86
C SER A 161 3.12 -2.77 -21.59
N THR A 162 3.54 -3.91 -21.05
CA THR A 162 3.63 -5.18 -21.79
C THR A 162 3.12 -6.43 -21.05
N ASN A 163 1.87 -6.47 -20.52
CA ASN A 163 0.94 -7.61 -20.78
C ASN A 163 -0.47 -7.57 -20.14
N ILE A 164 -1.36 -8.37 -20.76
CA ILE A 164 -2.75 -8.83 -20.45
C ILE A 164 -3.62 -7.97 -19.51
N GLY A 165 -3.28 -7.78 -18.23
CA GLY A 165 -4.15 -7.10 -17.26
C GLY A 165 -4.42 -5.64 -17.59
N VAL A 166 -3.37 -4.89 -17.95
CA VAL A 166 -3.49 -3.49 -18.41
C VAL A 166 -4.23 -3.41 -19.76
N ARG A 167 -4.05 -4.43 -20.61
CA ARG A 167 -4.66 -4.51 -21.95
C ARG A 167 -6.16 -4.79 -21.88
N MET A 168 -6.60 -5.65 -20.96
CA MET A 168 -8.02 -5.92 -20.70
C MET A 168 -8.72 -4.70 -20.12
N LEU A 169 -8.06 -3.97 -19.22
CA LEU A 169 -8.67 -2.77 -18.66
C LEU A 169 -8.70 -1.59 -19.66
N LYS A 170 -7.66 -1.43 -20.49
CA LYS A 170 -7.64 -0.48 -21.63
C LYS A 170 -8.77 -0.72 -22.63
N LYS A 171 -9.34 -1.94 -22.67
CA LYS A 171 -10.47 -2.31 -23.53
C LYS A 171 -11.83 -1.88 -22.96
N ILE A 172 -11.94 -1.73 -21.64
CA ILE A 172 -13.17 -1.35 -20.93
C ILE A 172 -13.21 0.15 -20.65
N VAL A 173 -12.07 0.73 -20.28
CA VAL A 173 -11.91 2.17 -20.03
C VAL A 173 -10.73 2.68 -20.86
N PRO A 174 -10.90 3.76 -21.67
CA PRO A 174 -9.77 4.39 -22.32
C PRO A 174 -8.87 5.03 -21.25
N LEU A 175 -7.79 4.32 -20.93
CA LEU A 175 -6.79 4.70 -19.94
C LEU A 175 -5.68 5.48 -20.61
N LYS A 176 -5.20 6.53 -19.94
CA LYS A 176 -3.93 7.17 -20.26
C LYS A 176 -2.79 6.48 -19.53
N ASP A 177 -1.59 6.57 -20.10
CA ASP A 177 -0.40 5.86 -19.60
C ASP A 177 0.29 6.62 -18.45
N GLU A 178 -0.01 7.91 -18.25
CA GLU A 178 0.63 8.75 -17.25
C GLU A 178 -0.23 8.96 -15.99
N TYR A 179 0.46 9.09 -14.85
CA TYR A 179 -0.16 9.45 -13.58
C TYR A 179 -0.47 10.96 -13.54
N HIS A 180 -1.75 11.32 -13.50
CA HIS A 180 -2.20 12.71 -13.40
C HIS A 180 -2.53 13.12 -11.96
N GLY A 181 -1.54 12.99 -11.07
CA GLY A 181 -1.73 13.24 -9.65
C GLY A 181 -2.71 12.25 -9.01
N GLN A 182 -3.47 12.69 -8.01
CA GLN A 182 -4.46 11.86 -7.32
C GLN A 182 -5.82 11.71 -8.07
N LYS A 183 -5.92 12.13 -9.33
CA LYS A 183 -7.19 12.09 -10.08
C LYS A 183 -7.41 10.70 -10.67
N PHE A 184 -8.62 10.16 -10.52
CA PHE A 184 -9.04 8.90 -11.18
C PHE A 184 -9.53 9.09 -12.61
N PHE A 185 -10.04 10.30 -12.89
CA PHE A 185 -10.52 10.68 -14.21
C PHE A 185 -9.92 12.02 -14.59
N ILE A 186 -9.55 12.15 -15.86
CA ILE A 186 -9.16 13.40 -16.46
C ILE A 186 -10.06 13.69 -17.66
N LYS A 187 -10.22 14.98 -17.97
CA LYS A 187 -10.91 15.43 -19.18
C LYS A 187 -9.87 16.03 -20.11
N GLU A 188 -9.75 15.47 -21.30
CA GLU A 188 -8.93 16.00 -22.38
C GLU A 188 -9.76 16.04 -23.65
N ALA A 189 -9.66 17.13 -24.42
CA ALA A 189 -10.38 17.32 -25.69
C ALA A 189 -11.88 16.96 -25.62
N GLY A 190 -12.56 17.30 -24.52
CA GLY A 190 -13.99 17.04 -24.32
C GLY A 190 -14.37 15.60 -23.96
N LYS A 191 -13.42 14.65 -23.91
CA LYS A 191 -13.65 13.25 -23.53
C LYS A 191 -13.08 12.95 -22.14
N ARG A 192 -13.77 12.08 -21.38
CA ARG A 192 -13.30 11.60 -20.07
C ARG A 192 -12.43 10.36 -20.27
N TYR A 193 -11.24 10.38 -19.70
CA TYR A 193 -10.30 9.25 -19.67
C TYR A 193 -10.09 8.80 -18.24
N GLY A 194 -9.93 7.49 -18.05
CA GLY A 194 -9.47 6.92 -16.78
C GLY A 194 -7.96 7.12 -16.64
N THR A 195 -7.48 7.30 -15.42
CA THR A 195 -6.05 7.31 -15.12
C THR A 195 -5.58 5.93 -14.66
N PRO A 196 -4.26 5.65 -14.64
CA PRO A 196 -3.72 4.42 -14.09
C PRO A 196 -4.16 4.15 -12.64
N LEU A 197 -4.41 5.18 -11.82
CA LEU A 197 -4.91 4.98 -10.45
C LEU A 197 -6.28 4.30 -10.40
N LEU A 198 -7.16 4.57 -11.36
CA LEU A 198 -8.46 3.89 -11.43
C LEU A 198 -8.25 2.40 -11.73
N ALA A 199 -7.28 2.08 -12.58
CA ALA A 199 -6.90 0.71 -12.87
C ALA A 199 -6.41 -0.04 -11.66
N VAL A 200 -5.57 0.61 -10.86
CA VAL A 200 -5.02 0.05 -9.64
C VAL A 200 -6.12 -0.20 -8.61
N VAL A 201 -7.04 0.75 -8.40
CA VAL A 201 -8.20 0.54 -7.50
C VAL A 201 -9.02 -0.65 -7.96
N ALA A 202 -9.37 -0.72 -9.25
CA ALA A 202 -10.14 -1.84 -9.78
C ALA A 202 -9.41 -3.19 -9.62
N ALA A 203 -8.09 -3.21 -9.77
CA ALA A 203 -7.29 -4.42 -9.56
C ALA A 203 -7.26 -4.86 -8.09
N ILE A 204 -7.16 -3.91 -7.15
CA ILE A 204 -7.22 -4.18 -5.70
C ILE A 204 -8.60 -4.72 -5.30
N GLU A 205 -9.67 -4.09 -5.79
CA GLU A 205 -11.05 -4.53 -5.56
C GLU A 205 -11.28 -5.95 -6.11
N ALA A 206 -10.81 -6.21 -7.33
CA ALA A 206 -10.90 -7.54 -7.93
C ALA A 206 -10.11 -8.57 -7.13
N ALA A 207 -8.91 -8.23 -6.65
CA ALA A 207 -8.12 -9.12 -5.81
C ALA A 207 -8.84 -9.43 -4.47
N ASP A 208 -9.42 -8.42 -3.81
CA ASP A 208 -10.20 -8.62 -2.58
C ASP A 208 -11.42 -9.52 -2.82
N LEU A 209 -12.13 -9.29 -3.92
CA LEU A 209 -13.27 -10.10 -4.36
C LEU A 209 -12.88 -11.58 -4.54
N ILE A 210 -11.72 -11.82 -5.12
CA ILE A 210 -11.16 -13.16 -5.33
C ILE A 210 -10.80 -13.79 -3.98
N PHE A 211 -10.23 -13.03 -3.04
CA PHE A 211 -9.90 -13.54 -1.71
C PHE A 211 -11.11 -13.79 -0.82
N ALA A 212 -12.22 -13.07 -1.07
CA ALA A 212 -13.50 -13.34 -0.42
C ALA A 212 -14.01 -14.76 -0.68
N VAL A 213 -13.54 -15.43 -1.76
CA VAL A 213 -13.89 -16.83 -2.07
C VAL A 213 -13.42 -17.80 -0.98
N ASP A 214 -12.25 -17.56 -0.38
CA ASP A 214 -11.71 -18.37 0.72
C ASP A 214 -12.22 -17.84 2.07
N SER A 215 -12.31 -16.51 2.21
CA SER A 215 -12.62 -15.90 3.50
C SER A 215 -14.09 -15.96 3.90
N VAL A 216 -15.02 -15.84 2.93
CA VAL A 216 -16.47 -15.83 3.22
C VAL A 216 -16.96 -17.19 3.74
N PRO A 217 -16.66 -18.34 3.10
CA PRO A 217 -17.03 -19.63 3.68
C PRO A 217 -16.37 -19.87 5.04
N ALA A 218 -15.11 -19.45 5.19
CA ALA A 218 -14.38 -19.63 6.45
C ALA A 218 -15.01 -18.82 7.61
N VAL A 219 -15.45 -17.59 7.36
CA VAL A 219 -16.11 -16.77 8.40
C VAL A 219 -17.53 -17.25 8.69
N LEU A 220 -18.27 -17.71 7.68
CA LEU A 220 -19.61 -18.29 7.87
C LEU A 220 -19.55 -19.61 8.66
N ALA A 221 -18.48 -20.39 8.50
CA ALA A 221 -18.25 -21.58 9.34
C ALA A 221 -18.02 -21.24 10.83
N VAL A 222 -17.64 -20.00 11.16
CA VAL A 222 -17.53 -19.53 12.55
C VAL A 222 -18.91 -19.13 13.08
N SER A 223 -19.68 -18.39 12.28
CA SER A 223 -20.98 -17.84 12.67
C SER A 223 -21.85 -17.62 11.45
N ASP A 224 -23.11 -18.02 11.52
CA ASP A 224 -24.11 -17.74 10.48
C ASP A 224 -24.86 -16.41 10.73
N GLU A 225 -24.68 -15.81 11.91
CA GLU A 225 -25.28 -14.53 12.28
C GLU A 225 -24.70 -13.37 11.47
N ALA A 226 -25.51 -12.79 10.57
CA ALA A 226 -25.10 -11.78 9.61
C ALA A 226 -24.50 -10.53 10.26
N PHE A 227 -25.03 -10.11 11.41
CA PHE A 227 -24.49 -8.94 12.13
C PHE A 227 -23.07 -9.19 12.62
N ILE A 228 -22.82 -10.37 13.21
CA ILE A 228 -21.50 -10.76 13.69
C ILE A 228 -20.52 -10.84 12.52
N VAL A 229 -20.90 -11.55 11.46
CA VAL A 229 -20.04 -11.78 10.30
C VAL A 229 -19.70 -10.47 9.58
N TYR A 230 -20.68 -9.61 9.33
CA TYR A 230 -20.43 -8.34 8.65
C TYR A 230 -19.61 -7.38 9.52
N SER A 231 -19.94 -7.24 10.80
CA SER A 231 -19.21 -6.34 11.71
C SER A 231 -17.76 -6.79 11.90
N SER A 232 -17.51 -8.07 12.19
CA SER A 232 -16.15 -8.61 12.37
C SER A 232 -15.29 -8.40 11.14
N ASN A 233 -15.89 -8.60 9.97
CA ASN A 233 -15.26 -8.42 8.68
C ASN A 233 -14.93 -6.94 8.41
N ALA A 234 -15.88 -6.03 8.63
CA ALA A 234 -15.68 -4.59 8.49
C ALA A 234 -14.54 -4.09 9.39
N PHE A 235 -14.53 -4.45 10.67
CA PHE A 235 -13.46 -4.06 11.60
C PHE A 235 -12.10 -4.67 11.25
N ALA A 236 -12.06 -5.84 10.59
CA ALA A 236 -10.81 -6.43 10.12
C ALA A 236 -10.17 -5.60 9.00
N ILE A 237 -10.97 -5.18 8.00
CA ILE A 237 -10.50 -4.48 6.80
C ILE A 237 -10.29 -2.97 6.99
N LEU A 238 -11.01 -2.31 7.90
CA LEU A 238 -10.86 -0.85 8.12
C LEU A 238 -9.43 -0.45 8.50
N GLY A 239 -8.72 -1.31 9.23
CA GLY A 239 -7.31 -1.08 9.59
C GLY A 239 -6.28 -1.51 8.54
N LEU A 240 -6.71 -2.07 7.40
CA LEU A 240 -5.83 -2.66 6.39
C LEU A 240 -4.81 -1.66 5.85
N ARG A 241 -5.22 -0.42 5.61
CA ARG A 241 -4.36 0.66 5.13
C ARG A 241 -3.15 0.87 6.03
N SER A 242 -3.36 1.00 7.35
CA SER A 242 -2.26 1.15 8.31
C SER A 242 -1.32 -0.06 8.31
N LEU A 243 -1.88 -1.26 8.15
CA LEU A 243 -1.12 -2.50 8.11
C LEU A 243 -0.30 -2.62 6.82
N PHE A 244 -0.83 -2.15 5.68
CA PHE A 244 -0.07 -2.04 4.44
C PHE A 244 1.14 -1.10 4.59
N PHE A 245 0.97 0.07 5.21
CA PHE A 245 2.09 0.99 5.43
C PHE A 245 3.10 0.48 6.46
N LEU A 246 2.62 -0.30 7.44
CA LEU A 246 3.50 -1.02 8.35
C LEU A 246 4.33 -2.07 7.59
N LEU A 247 3.69 -2.87 6.74
CA LEU A 247 4.32 -3.88 5.90
C LEU A 247 5.32 -3.25 4.92
N SER A 248 4.90 -2.26 4.14
CA SER A 248 5.78 -1.57 3.18
C SER A 248 6.95 -0.86 3.85
N GLY A 249 6.75 -0.30 5.04
CA GLY A 249 7.85 0.25 5.84
C GLY A 249 8.84 -0.80 6.35
N LEU A 250 8.44 -2.07 6.47
CA LEU A 250 9.36 -3.20 6.69
C LEU A 250 10.06 -3.56 5.38
N LEU A 251 9.33 -3.66 4.26
CA LEU A 251 9.86 -3.96 2.92
C LEU A 251 11.06 -3.10 2.54
N GLU A 252 10.99 -1.80 2.82
CA GLU A 252 12.06 -0.86 2.45
C GLU A 252 13.31 -0.93 3.33
N ARG A 253 13.20 -1.51 4.52
CA ARG A 253 14.33 -1.59 5.46
C ARG A 253 15.21 -2.81 5.20
N PHE A 254 14.76 -3.77 4.40
CA PHE A 254 15.41 -5.06 4.24
C PHE A 254 15.62 -5.42 2.77
N HIS A 255 16.88 -5.50 2.32
CA HIS A 255 17.18 -5.76 0.91
C HIS A 255 16.74 -7.17 0.44
N LEU A 256 16.73 -8.16 1.35
CA LEU A 256 16.24 -9.51 1.03
C LEU A 256 14.72 -9.61 0.93
N LEU A 257 13.97 -8.55 1.25
CA LEU A 257 12.51 -8.62 1.26
C LEU A 257 11.92 -8.72 -0.14
N SER A 258 12.61 -8.25 -1.18
CA SER A 258 12.25 -8.54 -2.58
C SER A 258 12.28 -10.05 -2.88
N LYS A 259 13.30 -10.77 -2.41
CA LYS A 259 13.38 -12.23 -2.61
C LYS A 259 12.30 -12.97 -1.80
N ALA A 260 12.01 -12.49 -0.59
CA ALA A 260 10.92 -13.01 0.24
C ALA A 260 9.55 -12.80 -0.41
N LEU A 261 9.32 -11.61 -0.98
CA LEU A 261 8.10 -11.30 -1.73
C LEU A 261 7.95 -12.24 -2.94
N ALA A 262 9.00 -12.46 -3.74
CA ALA A 262 8.89 -13.36 -4.89
C ALA A 262 8.50 -14.77 -4.46
N PHE A 263 9.11 -15.27 -3.38
CA PHE A 263 8.76 -16.56 -2.80
C PHE A 263 7.31 -16.61 -2.31
N ILE A 264 6.87 -15.59 -1.56
CA ILE A 264 5.49 -15.48 -1.08
C ILE A 264 4.50 -15.44 -2.24
N LEU A 265 4.79 -14.67 -3.29
CA LEU A 265 3.96 -14.56 -4.49
C LEU A 265 3.86 -15.91 -5.22
N ALA A 266 4.97 -16.62 -5.37
CA ALA A 266 4.98 -17.95 -5.97
C ALA A 266 4.11 -18.91 -5.15
N PHE A 267 4.28 -18.89 -3.81
CA PHE A 267 3.51 -19.72 -2.90
C PHE A 267 2.01 -19.42 -2.96
N ILE A 268 1.60 -18.15 -2.92
CA ILE A 268 0.19 -17.75 -3.05
C ILE A 268 -0.35 -18.17 -4.42
N GLY A 269 0.43 -17.98 -5.50
CA GLY A 269 0.05 -18.45 -6.84
C GLY A 269 -0.25 -19.95 -6.86
N VAL A 270 0.63 -20.78 -6.29
CA VAL A 270 0.40 -22.23 -6.15
C VAL A 270 -0.83 -22.53 -5.29
N LYS A 271 -1.02 -21.83 -4.16
CA LYS A 271 -2.21 -21.97 -3.31
C LYS A 271 -3.49 -21.78 -4.13
N LEU A 272 -3.57 -20.72 -4.93
CA LEU A 272 -4.75 -20.43 -5.74
C LEU A 272 -5.01 -21.49 -6.82
N PHE A 273 -3.96 -22.05 -7.43
CA PHE A 273 -4.10 -23.18 -8.36
C PHE A 273 -4.65 -24.44 -7.69
N PHE A 274 -4.16 -24.76 -6.48
CA PHE A 274 -4.66 -25.91 -5.73
C PHE A 274 -6.10 -25.73 -5.28
N GLN A 275 -6.44 -24.52 -4.81
CA GLN A 275 -7.81 -24.19 -4.44
C GLN A 275 -8.76 -24.29 -5.64
N ALA A 276 -8.37 -23.69 -6.77
CA ALA A 276 -9.15 -23.77 -8.00
C ALA A 276 -9.27 -25.22 -8.53
N GLY A 277 -8.20 -26.01 -8.39
CA GLY A 277 -8.17 -27.43 -8.76
C GLY A 277 -9.10 -28.28 -7.90
N HIS A 278 -9.10 -28.06 -6.58
CA HIS A 278 -9.96 -28.76 -5.63
C HIS A 278 -11.45 -28.62 -6.01
N GLU A 279 -11.83 -27.40 -6.37
CA GLU A 279 -13.21 -27.05 -6.71
C GLU A 279 -13.61 -27.43 -8.15
N VAL A 280 -12.73 -27.25 -9.14
CA VAL A 280 -13.08 -27.44 -10.57
C VAL A 280 -12.77 -28.84 -11.09
N ILE A 281 -11.66 -29.46 -10.64
CA ILE A 281 -11.14 -30.69 -11.24
C ILE A 281 -11.54 -31.90 -10.39
N SER A 282 -11.17 -31.91 -9.11
CA SER A 282 -11.48 -33.01 -8.21
C SER A 282 -11.25 -32.62 -6.75
N PRO A 283 -12.16 -32.97 -5.82
CA PRO A 283 -11.99 -32.78 -4.38
C PRO A 283 -10.79 -33.53 -3.79
N THR A 284 -10.16 -34.43 -4.55
CA THR A 284 -8.94 -35.13 -4.14
C THR A 284 -7.69 -34.25 -4.17
N ILE A 285 -7.72 -33.08 -4.82
CA ILE A 285 -6.60 -32.14 -4.79
C ILE A 285 -6.55 -31.49 -3.40
N PRO A 286 -5.42 -31.52 -2.67
CA PRO A 286 -5.34 -30.92 -1.34
C PRO A 286 -5.51 -29.40 -1.41
N HIS A 287 -6.42 -28.82 -0.61
CA HIS A 287 -6.42 -27.38 -0.37
C HIS A 287 -5.33 -27.06 0.68
N ILE A 288 -4.68 -25.89 0.54
CA ILE A 288 -3.72 -25.42 1.54
C ILE A 288 -4.49 -24.64 2.60
N PRO A 289 -4.56 -25.11 3.86
CA PRO A 289 -5.24 -24.39 4.91
C PRO A 289 -4.62 -23.00 5.14
N THR A 290 -5.47 -22.03 5.46
CA THR A 290 -5.08 -20.64 5.73
C THR A 290 -3.98 -20.51 6.77
N TRP A 291 -4.04 -21.28 7.86
CA TRP A 291 -3.03 -21.22 8.92
C TRP A 291 -1.64 -21.67 8.44
N ILE A 292 -1.57 -22.59 7.47
CA ILE A 292 -0.31 -22.98 6.81
C ILE A 292 0.20 -21.83 5.94
N SER A 293 -0.70 -21.20 5.16
CA SER A 293 -0.36 -20.03 4.32
C SER A 293 0.27 -18.92 5.16
N LEU A 294 -0.43 -18.53 6.23
CA LEU A 294 0.05 -17.52 7.18
C LEU A 294 1.38 -17.91 7.80
N SER A 295 1.55 -19.16 8.20
CA SER A 295 2.81 -19.64 8.79
C SER A 295 3.97 -19.51 7.80
N VAL A 296 3.77 -19.92 6.54
CA VAL A 296 4.79 -19.80 5.47
C VAL A 296 5.14 -18.33 5.21
N ILE A 297 4.15 -17.45 5.16
CA ILE A 297 4.33 -16.02 4.95
C ILE A 297 5.08 -15.37 6.13
N VAL A 298 4.64 -15.64 7.36
CA VAL A 298 5.28 -15.11 8.57
C VAL A 298 6.70 -15.63 8.71
N VAL A 299 6.94 -16.92 8.49
CA VAL A 299 8.29 -17.52 8.57
C VAL A 299 9.19 -16.95 7.48
N SER A 300 8.72 -16.84 6.23
CA SER A 300 9.53 -16.31 5.13
C SER A 300 9.89 -14.83 5.35
N LEU A 301 8.94 -14.00 5.80
CA LEU A 301 9.21 -12.61 6.18
C LEU A 301 10.18 -12.53 7.36
N THR A 302 9.93 -13.30 8.43
CA THR A 302 10.79 -13.29 9.62
C THR A 302 12.21 -13.70 9.26
N LEU A 303 12.35 -14.76 8.46
CA LEU A 303 13.64 -15.24 7.99
C LEU A 303 14.35 -14.19 7.14
N ALA A 304 13.65 -13.52 6.22
CA ALA A 304 14.20 -12.47 5.39
C ALA A 304 14.60 -11.23 6.19
N ILE A 305 13.81 -10.82 7.17
CA ILE A 305 14.12 -9.74 8.12
C ILE A 305 15.39 -10.11 8.91
N VAL A 306 15.44 -11.30 9.51
CA VAL A 306 16.58 -11.76 10.32
C VAL A 306 17.85 -11.89 9.48
N LEU A 307 17.76 -12.45 8.27
CA LEU A 307 18.88 -12.55 7.34
C LEU A 307 19.36 -11.18 6.88
N SER A 308 18.43 -10.26 6.59
CA SER A 308 18.76 -8.91 6.15
C SER A 308 19.39 -8.07 7.27
N LEU A 309 19.03 -8.31 8.54
CA LEU A 309 19.71 -7.70 9.69
C LEU A 309 21.11 -8.28 9.91
N ARG A 310 21.30 -9.58 9.64
CA ARG A 310 22.59 -10.27 9.80
C ARG A 310 23.57 -10.01 8.65
N ARG A 311 23.10 -9.57 7.48
CA ARG A 311 23.91 -9.22 6.30
C ARG A 311 23.63 -7.78 5.87
N PRO A 312 24.42 -6.78 6.32
CA PRO A 312 24.36 -5.43 5.79
C PRO A 312 24.57 -5.45 4.27
N ALA A 313 23.89 -4.57 3.53
CA ALA A 313 24.04 -4.49 2.08
C ALA A 313 25.51 -4.22 1.70
N PRO A 314 26.03 -4.82 0.61
CA PRO A 314 27.33 -4.43 0.06
C PRO A 314 27.32 -2.91 -0.19
N PRO A 315 28.42 -2.19 0.09
CA PRO A 315 28.51 -0.78 -0.28
C PRO A 315 28.24 -0.67 -1.78
N ALA A 316 27.30 0.21 -2.17
CA ALA A 316 27.08 0.52 -3.57
C ALA A 316 28.42 0.94 -4.18
N GLU A 317 28.88 0.22 -5.21
CA GLU A 317 30.04 0.64 -5.99
C GLU A 317 29.67 1.99 -6.62
N VAL A 318 30.34 3.03 -6.14
CA VAL A 318 30.36 4.32 -6.81
C VAL A 318 31.05 4.05 -8.14
N GLU A 319 30.28 3.92 -9.22
CA GLU A 319 30.86 3.94 -10.56
C GLU A 319 31.65 5.25 -10.70
N PRO A 320 32.98 5.19 -10.91
CA PRO A 320 33.75 6.39 -11.16
C PRO A 320 33.27 6.94 -12.50
N GLY A 321 32.59 8.09 -12.41
CA GLY A 321 32.10 8.84 -13.56
C GLY A 321 33.17 8.97 -14.63
N THR A 322 32.74 8.67 -15.84
CA THR A 322 33.41 8.91 -17.11
C THR A 322 34.06 10.29 -17.14
N GLY A 323 35.35 10.30 -17.50
CA GLY A 323 36.18 11.49 -17.51
C GLY A 323 35.65 12.63 -18.38
N THR A 324 35.88 13.85 -17.91
CA THR A 324 36.05 15.01 -18.78
C THR A 324 37.34 15.68 -18.34
N ASP A 325 38.36 15.55 -19.20
CA ASP A 325 39.59 16.31 -19.17
C ASP A 325 39.29 17.81 -19.09
N ALA A 326 39.86 18.47 -18.08
CA ALA A 326 40.09 19.91 -18.11
C ALA A 326 41.49 20.17 -17.56
N THR A 327 42.48 19.90 -18.41
CA THR A 327 43.82 20.46 -18.29
C THR A 327 43.74 21.93 -18.65
N THR A 328 43.93 22.82 -17.68
CA THR A 328 44.56 24.12 -17.95
C THR A 328 45.39 24.52 -16.74
N ASP A 329 46.69 24.37 -16.93
CA ASP A 329 47.78 24.89 -16.11
C ASP A 329 47.86 26.42 -16.25
N VAL A 330 48.25 27.10 -15.17
CA VAL A 330 49.20 28.24 -15.07
C VAL A 330 48.99 28.89 -13.69
N GLY A 331 49.97 28.68 -12.81
CA GLY A 331 50.04 29.32 -11.49
C GLY A 331 50.49 30.78 -11.52
N THR A 332 50.50 31.43 -10.36
CA THR A 332 51.61 32.25 -9.83
C THR A 332 51.30 32.59 -8.36
N ASP A 333 52.29 32.39 -7.50
CA ASP A 333 52.42 32.90 -6.12
C ASP A 333 52.00 34.36 -5.95
N THR A 334 51.41 34.72 -4.81
CA THR A 334 51.86 35.86 -3.98
C THR A 334 51.33 35.73 -2.55
N THR A 335 52.27 35.68 -1.62
CA THR A 335 52.17 35.69 -0.17
C THR A 335 51.81 37.09 0.39
N THR A 336 51.23 37.11 1.62
CA THR A 336 51.22 38.24 2.61
C THR A 336 50.37 39.49 2.25
N ASP A 337 49.65 40.16 3.14
CA ASP A 337 49.59 40.19 4.61
C ASP A 337 48.27 40.83 5.12
N VAL A 338 48.06 40.62 6.41
CA VAL A 338 47.09 41.09 7.43
C VAL A 338 46.51 42.51 7.33
N GLY A 339 45.25 42.65 7.82
CA GLY A 339 44.87 43.79 8.67
C GLY A 339 43.48 44.41 8.44
N THR A 340 42.47 43.97 9.21
CA THR A 340 41.15 44.63 9.31
C THR A 340 41.03 45.35 10.65
N ASP A 341 40.59 46.61 10.58
CA ASP A 341 39.95 47.47 11.58
C ASP A 341 40.62 47.74 12.93
N THR A 342 40.66 49.03 13.31
CA THR A 342 40.07 49.59 14.55
C THR A 342 40.43 51.10 14.69
N THR A 343 39.41 51.94 14.45
CA THR A 343 38.96 53.13 15.21
C THR A 343 39.88 54.34 15.50
N THR A 344 39.36 55.52 15.11
CA THR A 344 39.39 56.85 15.78
C THR A 344 40.69 57.38 16.35
N ASP A 345 41.17 58.52 15.83
CA ASP A 345 41.29 59.72 16.66
C ASP A 345 41.23 61.02 15.84
N VAL A 346 40.82 62.07 16.55
CA VAL A 346 40.45 63.42 16.16
C VAL A 346 41.68 64.33 15.98
N GLY A 347 41.59 65.26 15.03
CA GLY A 347 42.06 66.63 15.26
C GLY A 347 43.02 67.23 14.24
N THR A 348 42.61 68.42 13.74
CA THR A 348 43.46 69.57 13.36
C THR A 348 44.44 69.38 12.19
N ASP A 349 44.64 70.28 11.24
CA ASP A 349 44.20 71.65 10.97
C ASP A 349 44.65 71.97 9.53
N THR A 350 44.11 73.06 8.98
CA THR A 350 44.73 73.93 7.95
C THR A 350 44.86 73.49 6.48
N THR A 351 43.99 74.14 5.69
CA THR A 351 44.28 74.99 4.50
C THR A 351 44.62 74.40 3.13
N THR A 352 43.86 74.94 2.16
CA THR A 352 44.20 75.27 0.75
C THR A 352 44.48 74.09 -0.18
N ASP A 353 43.94 74.00 -1.40
CA ASP A 353 43.64 75.08 -2.32
C ASP A 353 42.58 74.71 -3.38
N VAL A 354 41.97 75.78 -3.87
CA VAL A 354 41.02 76.01 -4.95
C VAL A 354 41.42 75.38 -6.29
N GLY A 355 40.41 74.99 -7.08
CA GLY A 355 40.47 75.06 -8.55
C GLY A 355 39.71 73.92 -9.25
N THR A 356 38.44 74.09 -9.65
CA THR A 356 38.01 74.53 -11.01
C THR A 356 38.50 73.60 -12.12
N ASP A 357 37.73 73.15 -13.10
CA ASP A 357 36.34 73.33 -13.53
C ASP A 357 36.22 72.50 -14.81
N THR A 358 34.99 72.16 -15.23
CA THR A 358 34.58 71.87 -16.63
C THR A 358 35.25 70.70 -17.37
N THR A 359 34.67 69.93 -18.28
CA THR A 359 33.40 69.82 -19.03
C THR A 359 33.53 68.43 -19.72
N THR A 360 32.45 67.66 -19.92
CA THR A 360 31.74 67.54 -21.22
C THR A 360 32.72 67.33 -22.40
N ASP A 361 32.71 66.24 -23.15
CA ASP A 361 31.58 65.79 -23.95
C ASP A 361 31.95 64.49 -24.72
N ALA A 362 30.90 63.80 -25.15
CA ALA A 362 30.73 63.22 -26.48
C ALA A 362 31.44 61.91 -26.93
N ARG A 363 30.54 61.00 -27.35
CA ARG A 363 30.63 59.97 -28.41
C ARG A 363 31.29 58.65 -27.98
N HIS A 364 30.72 57.49 -28.25
CA HIS A 364 29.75 57.11 -29.28
C HIS A 364 29.01 55.83 -28.89
#